data_AF-W2SYW4-F1
#
_entry.id   AF-W2SYW4-F1
#
_cell.length_a   1.000
_cell.length_b   1.000
_cell.length_c   1.000
_cell.angle_alpha   90.00
_cell.angle_beta   90.00
_cell.angle_gamma   90.00
#
_symmetry.space_group_name_H-M   'P 1'
#
loop_
_entity.id
_entity.type
_entity.pdbx_description
1 polymer ?
#
loop_
_entity_poly.entity_id
_entity_poly.type
_entity_poly.pdbx_seq_one_letter_code
_entity_poly.pdbx_strand_id
1 'polypeptide(L)'
;MRDEADYEFFTLMDINLLQKPSYSLLVDMMNNYNPRTGIAEPRVSLHEEAREVNAFLDIILGSKPFQKLFEFLKRKEHPFASSERDFRRWIERLWFEQYSRSKGKLDTSGFEHVFMGEIKGNKVTGLHNWIRLYYLEKAEDFDYQGFIHKRGVCPPLYKNY
;
A
#
# COMPACT_ATOMS: atom_id res chain seq x y z
N MET A 1 15.17 -22.36 -4.65
CA MET A 1 14.35 -22.23 -5.87
C MET A 1 15.29 -21.96 -7.03
N ARG A 2 14.87 -22.25 -8.26
CA ARG A 2 15.64 -21.88 -9.45
C ARG A 2 15.19 -20.46 -9.83
N ASP A 3 16.13 -19.59 -10.15
CA ASP A 3 15.83 -18.28 -10.73
C ASP A 3 15.33 -18.48 -12.16
N GLU A 4 14.13 -17.99 -12.44
CA GLU A 4 13.44 -18.14 -13.73
C GLU A 4 13.45 -16.82 -14.52
N ALA A 5 14.06 -15.76 -14.00
CA ALA A 5 14.25 -14.49 -14.69
C ALA A 5 15.74 -14.26 -14.97
N ASP A 6 16.06 -13.85 -16.21
CA ASP A 6 17.45 -13.57 -16.57
C ASP A 6 18.00 -12.27 -15.93
N TYR A 7 17.15 -11.47 -15.29
CA TYR A 7 17.46 -10.13 -14.78
C TYR A 7 16.65 -9.76 -13.52
N GLU A 8 17.24 -8.92 -12.65
CA GLU A 8 16.54 -8.21 -11.58
C GLU A 8 15.30 -7.47 -12.13
N PHE A 9 14.26 -7.35 -11.31
CA PHE A 9 13.07 -6.60 -11.68
C PHE A 9 13.38 -5.11 -11.86
N PHE A 10 14.21 -4.53 -10.97
CA PHE A 10 14.64 -3.14 -11.05
C PHE A 10 16.09 -3.00 -11.54
N THR A 11 16.26 -2.96 -12.86
CA THR A 11 17.58 -2.75 -13.50
C THR A 11 18.14 -1.34 -13.34
N LEU A 12 17.28 -0.32 -13.36
CA LEU A 12 17.62 1.09 -13.19
C LEU A 12 16.51 1.81 -12.44
N MET A 13 16.88 2.61 -11.43
CA MET A 13 15.94 3.45 -10.68
C MET A 13 16.61 4.75 -10.29
N ASP A 14 15.96 5.88 -10.59
CA ASP A 14 16.44 7.22 -10.20
C ASP A 14 16.21 7.44 -8.71
N ILE A 15 17.27 7.31 -7.92
CA ILE A 15 17.23 7.42 -6.46
C ILE A 15 16.76 8.81 -6.01
N ASN A 16 16.91 9.86 -6.85
CA ASN A 16 16.39 11.19 -6.53
C ASN A 16 14.86 11.20 -6.46
N LEU A 17 14.17 10.26 -7.11
CA LEU A 17 12.72 10.09 -6.98
C LEU A 17 12.34 9.68 -5.54
N LEU A 18 13.14 8.83 -4.91
CA LEU A 18 12.90 8.36 -3.54
C LEU A 18 13.11 9.45 -2.49
N GLN A 19 13.88 10.50 -2.83
CA GLN A 19 14.10 11.66 -1.96
C GLN A 19 12.94 12.66 -1.99
N LYS A 20 11.98 12.51 -2.92
CA LYS A 20 10.80 13.38 -2.94
C LYS A 20 9.94 13.11 -1.69
N PRO A 21 9.35 14.15 -1.07
CA PRO A 21 8.70 14.03 0.24
C PRO A 21 7.66 12.89 0.35
N SER A 22 6.83 12.70 -0.68
CA SER A 22 5.80 11.65 -0.66
C SER A 22 6.39 10.23 -0.69
N TYR A 23 7.55 10.06 -1.32
CA TYR A 23 8.23 8.77 -1.42
C TYR A 23 9.03 8.50 -0.15
N SER A 24 9.81 9.47 0.33
CA SER A 24 10.61 9.31 1.54
C SER A 24 9.73 8.99 2.75
N LEU A 25 8.61 9.72 2.92
CA LEU A 25 7.69 9.46 4.03
C LEU A 25 6.98 8.10 3.91
N LEU A 26 6.72 7.62 2.69
CA LEU A 26 6.22 6.25 2.48
C LEU A 26 7.26 5.22 2.93
N VAL A 27 8.53 5.45 2.59
CA VAL A 27 9.65 4.58 2.96
C VAL A 27 9.85 4.57 4.47
N ASP A 28 9.79 5.74 5.12
CA ASP A 28 9.94 5.86 6.57
C ASP A 28 8.93 4.96 7.30
N MET A 29 7.66 4.94 6.86
CA MET A 29 6.63 4.09 7.48
C MET A 29 6.82 2.58 7.24
N MET A 30 7.72 2.13 6.35
CA MET A 30 7.84 0.70 6.02
C MET A 30 8.34 -0.17 7.18
N ASN A 31 9.12 0.41 8.10
CA ASN A 31 9.67 -0.29 9.26
C ASN A 31 8.63 -0.48 10.38
N ASN A 32 7.52 0.25 10.35
CA ASN A 32 6.45 0.19 11.36
C ASN A 32 5.71 -1.14 11.34
N TYR A 33 5.72 -1.83 10.21
CA TYR A 33 4.89 -3.01 9.97
C TYR A 33 5.68 -4.31 10.05
N ASN A 34 5.00 -5.35 10.54
CA ASN A 34 5.46 -6.72 10.54
C ASN A 34 4.78 -7.47 9.38
N PRO A 35 5.55 -8.01 8.43
CA PRO A 35 4.93 -8.74 7.33
C PRO A 35 4.15 -9.98 7.81
N ARG A 36 4.40 -10.53 9.01
CA ARG A 36 3.63 -11.67 9.53
C ARG A 36 2.41 -11.21 10.32
N THR A 37 1.24 -11.58 9.81
CA THR A 37 -0.05 -11.32 10.47
C THR A 37 -0.13 -11.95 11.87
N GLY A 38 -0.86 -11.34 12.79
CA GLY A 38 -1.13 -11.87 14.14
C GLY A 38 -0.05 -11.55 15.18
N ILE A 39 0.96 -10.78 14.81
CA ILE A 39 1.94 -10.16 15.72
C ILE A 39 1.43 -8.76 16.09
N ALA A 40 1.72 -8.30 17.30
CA ALA A 40 1.35 -6.95 17.72
C ALA A 40 2.12 -5.91 16.90
N GLU A 41 1.39 -4.90 16.44
CA GLU A 41 1.87 -3.74 15.69
C GLU A 41 1.47 -2.44 16.41
N PRO A 42 2.17 -1.31 16.17
CA PRO A 42 3.35 -1.14 15.30
C PRO A 42 4.67 -1.67 15.92
N ARG A 43 5.71 -1.80 15.10
CA ARG A 43 7.10 -2.12 15.51
C ARG A 43 7.85 -0.93 16.12
N VAL A 44 7.32 0.27 15.93
CA VAL A 44 7.82 1.53 16.49
C VAL A 44 6.94 1.99 17.65
N SER A 45 7.27 3.11 18.29
CA SER A 45 6.36 3.69 19.29
C SER A 45 5.09 4.23 18.63
N LEU A 46 3.95 4.20 19.34
CA LEU A 46 2.69 4.81 18.84
C LEU A 46 2.86 6.30 18.51
N HIS A 47 3.75 7.00 19.22
CA HIS A 47 4.05 8.40 18.94
C HIS A 47 4.79 8.58 17.60
N GLU A 48 5.74 7.68 17.32
CA GLU A 48 6.50 7.67 16.08
C GLU A 48 5.63 7.33 14.88
N GLU A 49 4.82 6.27 14.98
CA GLU A 49 3.84 5.90 13.95
C GLU A 49 2.89 7.06 13.67
N ALA A 50 2.29 7.65 14.71
CA ALA A 50 1.36 8.76 14.55
C ALA A 50 2.03 9.97 13.86
N ARG A 51 3.28 10.27 14.19
CA ARG A 51 4.04 11.37 13.56
C ARG A 51 4.27 11.10 12.08
N GLU A 52 4.69 9.89 11.72
CA GLU A 52 4.98 9.52 10.31
C GLU A 52 3.71 9.48 9.47
N VAL A 53 2.63 8.89 9.99
CA VAL A 53 1.32 8.87 9.33
C VAL A 53 0.81 10.29 9.11
N ASN A 54 0.91 11.17 10.12
CA ASN A 54 0.49 12.57 9.97
C ASN A 54 1.33 13.32 8.93
N ALA A 55 2.65 13.17 8.95
CA ALA A 55 3.53 13.80 7.96
C ALA A 55 3.21 13.32 6.55
N PHE A 56 2.98 12.01 6.37
CA PHE A 56 2.58 11.44 5.09
C PHE A 56 1.24 12.00 4.61
N LEU A 57 0.22 12.02 5.49
CA LEU A 57 -1.10 12.57 5.19
C LEU A 57 -1.03 14.05 4.78
N ASP A 58 -0.24 14.87 5.47
CA ASP A 58 -0.06 16.28 5.12
C ASP A 58 0.44 16.45 3.68
N ILE A 59 1.44 15.66 3.27
CA ILE A 59 2.00 15.70 1.92
C ILE A 59 1.00 15.17 0.88
N ILE A 60 0.37 14.01 1.13
CA ILE A 60 -0.51 13.41 0.12
C ILE A 60 -1.81 14.19 -0.04
N LEU A 61 -2.41 14.70 1.03
CA LEU A 61 -3.65 15.48 0.96
C LEU A 61 -3.43 16.85 0.31
N GLY A 62 -2.23 17.42 0.46
CA GLY A 62 -1.81 18.63 -0.24
C GLY A 62 -1.50 18.42 -1.73
N SER A 63 -1.46 17.18 -2.22
CA SER A 63 -1.14 16.87 -3.61
C SER A 63 -2.31 17.13 -4.56
N LYS A 64 -2.01 17.47 -5.83
CA LYS A 64 -3.03 17.70 -6.87
C LYS A 64 -4.02 16.52 -7.03
N PRO A 65 -3.60 15.24 -7.01
CA PRO A 65 -4.54 14.12 -7.08
C PRO A 65 -5.57 14.09 -5.95
N PHE A 66 -5.14 14.30 -4.69
CA PHE A 66 -6.06 14.28 -3.55
C PHE A 66 -6.93 15.53 -3.49
N GLN A 67 -6.42 16.70 -3.89
CA GLN A 67 -7.23 17.90 -4.07
C GLN A 67 -8.37 17.66 -5.07
N LYS A 68 -8.06 17.04 -6.22
CA LYS A 68 -9.09 16.66 -7.21
C LYS A 68 -10.08 15.63 -6.67
N LEU A 69 -9.62 14.67 -5.88
CA LEU A 69 -10.50 13.69 -5.23
C LEU A 69 -11.46 14.37 -4.25
N PHE A 70 -10.94 15.28 -3.41
CA PHE A 70 -11.75 16.05 -2.48
C PHE A 70 -12.80 16.90 -3.21
N GLU A 71 -12.39 17.67 -4.24
CA GLU A 71 -13.30 18.47 -5.05
C GLU A 71 -14.39 17.62 -5.73
N PHE A 72 -14.01 16.44 -6.25
CA PHE A 72 -14.95 15.51 -6.87
C PHE A 72 -16.00 15.02 -5.86
N LEU A 73 -15.57 14.57 -4.68
CA LEU A 73 -16.47 14.08 -3.64
C LEU A 73 -17.36 15.20 -3.08
N LYS A 74 -16.79 16.40 -2.92
CA LYS A 74 -17.53 17.60 -2.49
C LYS A 74 -18.64 17.97 -3.48
N ARG A 75 -18.35 17.94 -4.79
CA ARG A 75 -19.36 18.14 -5.86
C ARG A 75 -20.46 17.08 -5.88
N LYS A 76 -20.18 15.89 -5.36
CA LYS A 76 -21.15 14.80 -5.21
C LYS A 76 -21.90 14.87 -3.87
N GLU A 77 -21.67 15.91 -3.08
CA GLU A 77 -22.23 16.06 -1.73
C GLU A 77 -21.92 14.86 -0.83
N HIS A 78 -20.79 14.19 -1.08
CA HIS A 78 -20.41 13.00 -0.32
C HIS A 78 -20.06 13.40 1.12
N PRO A 79 -20.59 12.72 2.16
CA PRO A 79 -20.39 13.12 3.57
C PRO A 79 -18.93 13.09 4.02
N PHE A 80 -18.06 12.41 3.28
CA PHE A 80 -16.62 12.36 3.58
C PHE A 80 -15.88 13.63 3.17
N ALA A 81 -16.47 14.48 2.33
CA ALA A 81 -15.86 15.71 1.85
C ALA A 81 -16.64 16.97 2.31
N SER A 82 -17.33 16.89 3.46
CA SER A 82 -18.02 18.02 4.09
C SER A 82 -17.07 19.15 4.48
N SER A 83 -15.86 18.80 4.94
CA SER A 83 -14.76 19.71 5.21
C SER A 83 -13.43 19.01 4.94
N GLU A 84 -12.34 19.76 4.76
CA GLU A 84 -11.00 19.18 4.62
C GLU A 84 -10.60 18.37 5.87
N ARG A 85 -11.03 18.82 7.06
CA ARG A 85 -10.83 18.09 8.32
C ARG A 85 -11.54 16.74 8.32
N ASP A 86 -12.80 16.71 7.90
CA ASP A 86 -13.56 15.45 7.82
C ASP A 86 -12.95 14.52 6.76
N PHE A 87 -12.52 15.08 5.62
CA PHE A 87 -11.86 14.32 4.57
C PHE A 87 -10.55 13.68 5.04
N ARG A 88 -9.68 14.45 5.72
CA ARG A 88 -8.46 13.92 6.35
C ARG A 88 -8.81 12.77 7.29
N ARG A 89 -9.74 12.99 8.22
CA ARG A 89 -10.15 11.97 9.19
C ARG A 89 -10.64 10.68 8.51
N TRP A 90 -11.39 10.80 7.42
CA TRP A 90 -11.86 9.63 6.67
C TRP A 90 -10.75 8.91 5.90
N ILE A 91 -9.81 9.64 5.31
CA ILE A 91 -8.64 9.03 4.65
C ILE A 91 -7.75 8.34 5.68
N GLU A 92 -7.46 8.99 6.80
CA GLU A 92 -6.70 8.43 7.92
C GLU A 92 -7.35 7.14 8.41
N ARG A 93 -8.66 7.19 8.70
CA ARG A 93 -9.44 6.03 9.13
C ARG A 93 -9.44 4.89 8.11
N LEU A 94 -9.67 5.20 6.83
CA LEU A 94 -9.74 4.18 5.79
C LEU A 94 -8.43 3.41 5.63
N TRP A 95 -7.30 4.09 5.77
CA TRP A 95 -5.99 3.53 5.47
C TRP A 95 -5.24 3.05 6.71
N PHE A 96 -5.32 3.76 7.83
CA PHE A 96 -4.46 3.54 9.00
C PHE A 96 -5.19 3.04 10.25
N GLU A 97 -6.52 3.13 10.33
CA GLU A 97 -7.25 2.50 11.44
C GLU A 97 -7.16 0.97 11.33
N GLN A 98 -6.74 0.33 12.41
CA GLN A 98 -6.64 -1.13 12.46
C GLN A 98 -8.04 -1.75 12.49
N TYR A 99 -8.22 -2.85 11.75
CA TYR A 99 -9.44 -3.65 11.79
C TYR A 99 -9.11 -5.14 11.92
N SER A 100 -10.03 -5.90 12.50
CA SER A 100 -9.83 -7.34 12.68
C SER A 100 -10.26 -8.12 11.45
N ARG A 101 -9.36 -8.92 10.88
CA ARG A 101 -9.70 -9.85 9.77
C ARG A 101 -10.00 -11.27 10.21
N SER A 102 -9.58 -11.67 11.40
CA SER A 102 -9.95 -12.97 11.98
C SER A 102 -9.77 -12.98 13.50
N LYS A 103 -10.74 -13.58 14.20
CA LYS A 103 -10.67 -13.89 15.65
C LYS A 103 -10.51 -12.67 16.58
N GLY A 104 -10.94 -11.47 16.16
CA GLY A 104 -11.07 -10.32 17.05
C GLY A 104 -9.75 -9.62 17.44
N LYS A 105 -8.61 -10.01 16.85
CA LYS A 105 -7.37 -9.23 16.98
C LYS A 105 -7.39 -8.09 15.96
N LEU A 106 -7.20 -6.86 16.42
CA LEU A 106 -6.89 -5.71 15.58
C LEU A 106 -5.40 -5.83 15.23
N ASP A 107 -5.11 -6.42 14.09
CA ASP A 107 -3.74 -6.79 13.72
C ASP A 107 -3.32 -6.28 12.34
N THR A 108 -4.14 -5.44 11.70
CA THR A 108 -3.81 -4.94 10.36
C THR A 108 -4.62 -3.73 9.92
N SER A 109 -4.09 -2.97 8.95
CA SER A 109 -4.70 -1.80 8.32
C SER A 109 -4.80 -1.92 6.79
N GLY A 110 -5.58 -1.04 6.15
CA GLY A 110 -5.70 -1.01 4.69
C GLY A 110 -4.39 -0.60 4.02
N PHE A 111 -3.63 0.26 4.69
CA PHE A 111 -2.33 0.73 4.24
C PHE A 111 -1.31 -0.41 4.23
N GLU A 112 -1.20 -1.15 5.33
CA GLU A 112 -0.33 -2.33 5.42
C GLU A 112 -0.66 -3.33 4.30
N HIS A 113 -1.94 -3.64 4.13
CA HIS A 113 -2.38 -4.60 3.11
C HIS A 113 -1.95 -4.24 1.69
N VAL A 114 -2.23 -3.00 1.28
CA VAL A 114 -2.04 -2.55 -0.10
C VAL A 114 -0.58 -2.17 -0.37
N PHE A 115 0.05 -1.48 0.57
CA PHE A 115 1.38 -0.90 0.39
C PHE A 115 2.52 -1.77 0.92
N MET A 116 2.35 -2.40 2.08
CA MET A 116 3.43 -3.16 2.72
C MET A 116 3.42 -4.64 2.35
N GLY A 117 2.22 -5.19 2.15
CA GLY A 117 2.02 -6.61 1.94
C GLY A 117 2.12 -7.41 3.24
N GLU A 118 1.45 -8.56 3.24
CA GLU A 118 1.34 -9.44 4.40
C GLU A 118 1.66 -10.88 4.04
N ILE A 119 2.11 -11.65 5.02
CA ILE A 119 2.39 -13.06 4.98
C ILE A 119 1.38 -13.75 5.89
N LYS A 120 0.45 -14.46 5.27
CA LYS A 120 -0.53 -15.29 5.96
C LYS A 120 -0.16 -16.77 5.78
N GLY A 121 0.37 -17.36 6.85
CA GLY A 121 0.98 -18.70 6.78
C GLY A 121 2.23 -18.65 5.89
N ASN A 122 2.19 -19.32 4.73
CA ASN A 122 3.29 -19.34 3.76
C ASN A 122 2.91 -18.61 2.44
N LYS A 123 1.91 -17.73 2.47
CA LYS A 123 1.45 -17.01 1.29
C LYS A 123 1.57 -15.50 1.51
N VAL A 124 2.18 -14.83 0.54
CA VAL A 124 2.14 -13.38 0.43
C VAL A 124 0.76 -12.96 -0.08
N THR A 125 0.16 -11.97 0.55
CA THR A 125 -1.11 -11.35 0.15
C THR A 125 -0.93 -9.83 0.15
N GLY A 126 -1.56 -9.15 -0.81
CA GLY A 126 -1.28 -7.74 -1.06
C GLY A 126 0.07 -7.57 -1.78
N LEU A 127 0.90 -6.63 -1.32
CA LEU A 127 2.21 -6.29 -1.90
C LEU A 127 2.11 -5.85 -3.37
N HIS A 128 1.46 -4.71 -3.60
CA HIS A 128 1.26 -4.17 -4.95
C HIS A 128 2.03 -2.86 -5.19
N ASN A 129 2.74 -2.37 -4.18
CA ASN A 129 3.47 -1.13 -4.27
C ASN A 129 4.89 -1.37 -4.81
N TRP A 130 5.20 -0.76 -5.96
CA TRP A 130 6.50 -0.93 -6.60
C TRP A 130 7.67 -0.37 -5.78
N ILE A 131 7.45 0.65 -4.95
CA ILE A 131 8.50 1.20 -4.08
C ILE A 131 8.86 0.16 -3.01
N ARG A 132 7.84 -0.48 -2.41
CA ARG A 132 8.05 -1.59 -1.47
C ARG A 132 8.76 -2.76 -2.13
N LEU A 133 8.35 -3.15 -3.34
CA LEU A 133 9.03 -4.21 -4.11
C LEU A 133 10.51 -3.86 -4.35
N TYR A 134 10.82 -2.62 -4.72
CA TYR A 134 12.19 -2.16 -4.92
C TYR A 134 13.04 -2.32 -3.66
N TYR A 135 12.54 -1.90 -2.50
CA TYR A 135 13.28 -2.03 -1.24
C TYR A 135 13.45 -3.49 -0.79
N LEU A 136 12.46 -4.36 -1.05
CA LEU A 136 12.58 -5.79 -0.76
C LEU A 136 13.58 -6.48 -1.69
N GLU A 137 13.60 -6.14 -2.98
CA GLU A 137 14.59 -6.69 -3.93
C GLU A 137 16.01 -6.31 -3.52
N LYS A 138 16.24 -5.04 -3.13
CA LYS A 138 17.55 -4.58 -2.66
C LYS A 138 17.96 -5.15 -1.30
N ALA A 139 17.02 -5.65 -0.51
CA ALA A 139 17.30 -6.34 0.75
C ALA A 139 17.44 -7.87 0.58
N GLU A 140 17.34 -8.40 -0.65
CA GLU A 140 17.30 -9.84 -0.96
C GLU A 140 16.11 -10.58 -0.31
N ASP A 141 15.06 -9.85 0.07
CA ASP A 141 13.81 -10.36 0.66
C ASP A 141 12.71 -10.59 -0.40
N PHE A 142 13.02 -10.35 -1.67
CA PHE A 142 12.14 -10.56 -2.82
C PHE A 142 12.93 -11.10 -4.01
N ASP A 143 12.41 -12.18 -4.61
CA ASP A 143 12.99 -12.86 -5.77
C ASP A 143 12.00 -12.78 -6.95
N TYR A 144 12.41 -12.06 -8.00
CA TYR A 144 11.59 -11.86 -9.19
C TYR A 144 11.66 -13.06 -10.12
N GLN A 145 10.52 -13.69 -10.38
CA GLN A 145 10.43 -14.94 -11.15
C GLN A 145 9.82 -14.75 -12.55
N GLY A 146 9.81 -13.51 -13.07
CA GLY A 146 9.19 -13.18 -14.35
C GLY A 146 7.74 -12.69 -14.24
N PHE A 147 7.07 -12.53 -15.39
CA PHE A 147 5.70 -12.02 -15.47
C PHE A 147 4.76 -13.00 -16.19
N ILE A 148 3.49 -13.01 -15.79
CA ILE A 148 2.49 -13.90 -16.37
C ILE A 148 1.79 -13.20 -17.54
N HIS A 149 1.99 -13.71 -18.76
CA HIS A 149 1.11 -13.39 -19.87
C HIS A 149 -0.27 -14.02 -19.63
N LYS A 150 -1.29 -13.22 -19.31
CA LYS A 150 -2.68 -13.70 -19.33
C LYS A 150 -3.03 -14.14 -20.76
N ARG A 151 -3.01 -15.45 -21.04
CA ARG A 151 -3.64 -16.02 -22.23
C ARG A 151 -5.16 -15.97 -22.00
N GLY A 152 -5.79 -14.88 -22.43
CA GLY A 152 -7.24 -14.78 -22.43
C GLY A 152 -7.83 -15.71 -23.48
N VAL A 153 -8.29 -16.89 -23.08
CA VAL A 153 -9.30 -17.60 -23.87
C VAL A 153 -10.62 -16.92 -23.52
N CYS A 154 -11.07 -16.03 -24.41
CA CYS A 154 -12.45 -15.53 -24.37
C CYS A 154 -13.36 -16.74 -24.73
N PRO A 155 -14.23 -17.22 -23.82
CA PRO A 155 -15.20 -18.23 -24.20
C PRO A 155 -16.11 -17.62 -25.29
N PRO A 156 -16.41 -18.33 -26.39
CA PRO A 156 -17.29 -17.79 -27.40
C PRO A 156 -18.66 -17.48 -26.78
N LEU A 157 -19.07 -16.22 -26.91
CA LEU A 157 -20.41 -15.77 -26.57
C LEU A 157 -21.39 -16.30 -27.63
N TYR A 158 -21.81 -17.55 -27.48
CA TYR A 158 -23.03 -18.03 -28.10
C TYR A 158 -23.90 -18.66 -27.02
N LYS A 159 -24.80 -17.85 -26.44
CA LYS A 159 -26.07 -18.37 -25.95
C LYS A 159 -26.92 -18.59 -27.19
N ASN A 160 -27.20 -19.84 -27.53
CA ASN A 160 -28.28 -20.15 -28.44
C ASN A 160 -29.60 -19.75 -27.75
N TYR A 161 -30.45 -19.06 -28.51
CA TYR A 161 -31.84 -18.73 -28.18
C TYR A 161 -32.67 -19.98 -27.95
#